data_AF-A0A0D8Y0K0-F1
#
_entry.id   AF-A0A0D8Y0K0-F1
#
_cell.length_a   1.000
_cell.length_b   1.000
_cell.length_c   1.000
_cell.angle_alpha   90.00
_cell.angle_beta   90.00
_cell.angle_gamma   90.00
#
_symmetry.space_group_name_H-M   'P 1'
#
loop_
_entity.id
_entity.type
_entity.pdbx_description
1 polymer ?
#
loop_
_entity_poly.entity_id
_entity_poly.type
_entity_poly.pdbx_seq_one_letter_code
_entity_poly.pdbx_strand_id
1 'polypeptide(L)'
;MDQKILIYVSAVGILLVLTVNIFFFFRLEFYITCKEDECSGNGECILKENNEIGCRCNPGFSGLRCEKDKFNDYECICEDGWIGKDCNHL
;
A
#
# COMPACT_ATOMS: atom_id res chain seq x y z
N MET A 1 19.29 31.80 43.24
CA MET A 1 18.83 30.97 42.11
C MET A 1 18.80 31.86 40.89
N ASP A 2 19.76 31.69 39.98
CA ASP A 2 19.96 32.58 38.85
C ASP A 2 18.77 32.60 37.90
N GLN A 3 18.34 33.80 37.50
CA GLN A 3 17.35 34.02 36.45
C GLN A 3 17.76 33.31 35.14
N LYS A 4 19.06 33.10 34.94
CA LYS A 4 19.64 32.29 33.85
C LYS A 4 19.24 30.81 33.92
N ILE A 5 19.17 30.22 35.12
CA ILE A 5 18.73 28.84 35.34
C ILE A 5 17.24 28.72 35.05
N LEU A 6 16.45 29.70 35.49
CA LEU A 6 15.00 29.72 35.23
C LEU A 6 14.70 29.83 33.72
N ILE A 7 15.44 30.67 33.00
CA ILE A 7 15.37 30.78 31.53
C ILE A 7 15.83 29.49 30.85
N TYR A 8 16.87 28.85 31.37
CA TYR A 8 17.37 27.59 30.83
C TYR A 8 16.35 26.46 30.98
N VAL A 9 15.74 26.32 32.16
CA VAL A 9 14.72 25.28 32.44
C VAL A 9 13.47 25.49 31.60
N SER A 10 13.02 26.74 31.42
CA SER A 10 11.87 27.03 30.56
C SER A 10 12.18 26.79 29.07
N ALA A 11 13.37 27.18 28.60
CA ALA A 11 13.80 26.94 27.22
C ALA A 11 13.91 25.45 26.88
N VAL A 12 14.47 24.63 27.78
CA VAL A 12 14.57 23.18 27.62
C VAL A 12 13.18 22.53 27.63
N GLY A 13 12.29 22.96 28.52
CA GLY A 13 10.89 22.49 28.56
C GLY A 13 10.13 22.80 27.27
N ILE A 14 10.28 24.01 26.73
CA ILE A 14 9.66 24.41 25.45
C ILE A 14 10.24 23.58 24.29
N LEU A 15 11.56 23.37 24.26
CA LEU A 15 12.22 22.56 23.22
C LEU A 15 11.70 21.11 23.24
N LEU A 16 11.53 20.51 24.42
CA LEU A 16 10.92 19.18 24.58
C LEU A 16 9.47 19.16 24.08
N VAL A 17 8.64 20.14 24.46
CA VAL A 17 7.24 20.24 23.99
C VAL A 17 7.18 20.41 22.46
N LEU A 18 8.06 21.22 21.87
CA LEU A 18 8.15 21.39 20.42
C LEU A 18 8.58 20.09 19.74
N THR A 19 9.59 19.36 20.24
CA THR A 19 10.00 18.07 19.67
C THR A 19 8.93 16.98 19.79
N VAL A 20 8.15 16.95 20.88
CA VAL A 20 7.03 16.02 21.05
C VAL A 20 5.86 16.38 20.13
N ASN A 21 5.55 17.67 19.94
CA ASN A 21 4.55 18.13 18.97
C ASN A 21 5.00 17.89 17.53
N ILE A 22 6.30 18.06 17.23
CA ILE A 22 6.91 17.73 15.95
C ILE A 22 6.89 16.21 15.72
N PHE A 23 7.08 15.37 16.75
CA PHE A 23 6.92 13.91 16.66
C PHE A 23 5.44 13.51 16.51
N PHE A 24 4.52 14.24 17.12
CA PHE A 24 3.07 14.14 16.87
C PHE A 24 2.70 14.62 15.45
N PHE A 25 3.50 15.51 14.86
CA PHE A 25 3.44 15.92 13.46
C PHE A 25 4.11 14.89 12.52
N PHE A 26 5.18 14.21 12.94
CA PHE A 26 5.69 12.99 12.28
C PHE A 26 4.66 11.87 12.33
N ARG A 27 3.77 11.92 13.34
CA ARG A 27 2.54 11.15 13.44
C ARG A 27 1.37 11.79 12.69
N LEU A 28 1.63 12.56 11.63
CA LEU A 28 0.83 12.52 10.40
C LEU A 28 0.92 11.11 9.81
N GLU A 29 0.42 10.14 10.56
CA GLU A 29 0.24 8.78 10.12
C GLU A 29 -0.79 8.80 9.00
N PHE A 30 -0.45 8.13 7.91
CA PHE A 30 -1.37 7.71 6.87
C PHE A 30 -1.67 8.74 5.76
N TYR A 31 -0.62 9.33 5.19
CA TYR A 31 -0.70 9.71 3.78
C TYR A 31 -0.70 8.41 2.95
N ILE A 32 -1.85 8.09 2.39
CA ILE A 32 -2.06 6.91 1.55
C ILE A 32 -1.42 7.19 0.21
N THR A 33 -0.45 6.37 -0.18
CA THR A 33 0.34 6.57 -1.38
C THR A 33 0.59 5.29 -2.13
N CYS A 34 0.69 5.41 -3.44
CA CYS A 34 1.10 4.33 -4.31
C CYS A 34 2.60 4.12 -4.18
N LYS A 35 2.99 2.97 -3.63
CA LYS A 35 4.36 2.48 -3.75
C LYS A 35 4.59 1.94 -5.15
N GLU A 36 5.84 1.97 -5.61
CA GLU A 36 6.21 1.55 -6.98
C GLU A 36 5.81 0.09 -7.28
N ASP A 37 5.76 -0.77 -6.27
CA ASP A 37 5.44 -2.19 -6.38
C ASP A 37 3.99 -2.53 -5.98
N GLU A 38 3.17 -1.56 -5.59
CA GLU A 38 1.83 -1.81 -5.02
C GLU A 38 0.93 -2.59 -6.00
N CYS A 39 1.06 -2.35 -7.30
CA CYS A 39 0.35 -3.09 -8.36
C CYS A 39 1.26 -4.04 -9.16
N SER A 40 2.31 -4.58 -8.53
CA SER A 40 3.27 -5.52 -9.11
C SER A 40 3.94 -5.05 -10.41
N GLY A 41 3.91 -3.74 -10.70
CA GLY A 41 4.35 -3.17 -11.98
C GLY A 41 3.41 -3.45 -13.17
N ASN A 42 2.28 -4.13 -12.96
CA ASN A 42 1.37 -4.61 -14.01
C ASN A 42 0.03 -3.86 -14.03
N GLY A 43 -0.02 -2.68 -13.43
CA GLY A 43 -1.24 -1.88 -13.39
C GLY A 43 -1.00 -0.46 -12.90
N GLU A 44 -2.01 0.36 -13.06
CA GLU A 44 -2.07 1.73 -12.56
C GLU A 44 -2.63 1.73 -11.13
N CYS A 45 -1.90 2.32 -10.20
CA CYS A 45 -2.35 2.50 -8.83
C CYS A 45 -3.33 3.69 -8.75
N ILE A 46 -4.50 3.47 -8.15
CA ILE A 46 -5.60 4.43 -8.07
C ILE A 46 -6.09 4.57 -6.64
N LEU A 47 -6.53 5.78 -6.26
CA LEU A 47 -7.23 6.02 -5.01
C LEU A 47 -8.74 5.78 -5.22
N LYS A 48 -9.34 4.97 -4.37
CA LYS A 48 -10.78 4.71 -4.36
C LYS A 48 -11.53 5.76 -3.51
N GLU A 49 -12.84 5.83 -3.68
CA GLU A 49 -13.72 6.77 -2.97
C GLU A 49 -13.66 6.65 -1.44
N ASN A 50 -13.32 5.46 -0.93
CA ASN A 50 -13.15 5.17 0.49
C ASN A 50 -11.72 5.46 1.01
N ASN A 51 -10.92 6.24 0.27
CA ASN A 51 -9.51 6.46 0.53
C ASN A 51 -8.64 5.18 0.52
N GLU A 52 -9.11 4.05 -0.01
CA GLU A 52 -8.27 2.87 -0.16
C GLU A 52 -7.44 2.91 -1.45
N ILE A 53 -6.28 2.25 -1.43
CA ILE A 53 -5.51 2.01 -2.65
C ILE A 53 -6.15 0.86 -3.42
N GLY A 54 -6.31 1.05 -4.72
CA GLY A 54 -6.67 0.02 -5.68
C GLY A 54 -5.70 -0.04 -6.84
N CYS A 55 -5.80 -1.12 -7.60
CA CYS A 55 -5.04 -1.30 -8.83
C CYS A 55 -6.00 -1.47 -10.03
N ARG A 56 -5.78 -0.67 -11.07
CA ARG A 56 -6.37 -0.88 -12.39
C ARG A 56 -5.35 -1.68 -13.22
N CYS A 57 -5.59 -2.97 -13.38
CA CYS A 57 -4.64 -3.85 -14.07
C CYS A 57 -4.58 -3.58 -15.58
N ASN A 58 -3.37 -3.69 -16.13
CA ASN A 58 -3.16 -3.69 -17.56
C ASN A 58 -3.87 -4.89 -18.22
N PRO A 59 -4.20 -4.82 -19.52
CA PRO A 59 -4.72 -5.98 -20.25
C PRO A 59 -3.80 -7.18 -20.06
N GLY A 60 -4.38 -8.33 -19.73
CA GLY A 60 -3.61 -9.54 -19.43
C GLY A 60 -3.25 -9.74 -17.98
N PHE A 61 -3.52 -8.80 -17.07
CA PHE A 61 -3.23 -8.99 -15.65
C PHE A 61 -4.50 -8.96 -14.81
N SER A 62 -4.44 -9.61 -13.65
CA SER A 62 -5.51 -9.66 -12.65
C SER A 62 -4.98 -9.93 -11.25
N GLY A 63 -5.89 -9.95 -10.27
CA GLY A 63 -5.54 -10.00 -8.87
C GLY A 63 -5.71 -8.64 -8.20
N LEU A 64 -5.59 -8.60 -6.88
CA LEU A 64 -5.75 -7.37 -6.11
C LEU A 64 -4.62 -6.37 -6.39
N ARG A 65 -3.42 -6.90 -6.67
CA ARG A 65 -2.19 -6.15 -6.96
C ARG A 65 -1.69 -6.44 -8.38
N CYS A 66 -2.56 -6.90 -9.29
CA CYS A 66 -2.20 -7.27 -10.67
C CYS A 66 -1.07 -8.32 -10.75
N GLU A 67 -1.03 -9.22 -9.76
CA GLU A 67 0.02 -10.24 -9.60
C GLU A 67 -0.17 -11.47 -10.50
N LYS A 68 -1.36 -11.65 -11.11
CA LYS A 68 -1.70 -12.79 -11.95
C LYS A 68 -1.67 -12.41 -13.42
N ASP A 69 -0.85 -13.09 -14.20
CA ASP A 69 -0.84 -13.03 -15.65
C ASP A 69 -1.92 -13.98 -16.23
N LYS A 70 -2.84 -13.42 -17.00
CA LYS A 70 -3.92 -14.11 -17.73
C LYS A 70 -3.45 -14.65 -19.08
N PHE A 71 -2.40 -14.06 -19.68
CA PHE A 71 -1.88 -14.52 -20.96
C PHE A 71 -0.98 -15.74 -20.81
N ASN A 72 -0.32 -15.87 -19.66
CA ASN A 72 0.38 -17.10 -19.31
C ASN A 72 -0.57 -18.18 -18.75
N ASP A 73 -1.87 -17.95 -18.86
CA ASP A 73 -2.92 -18.91 -18.51
C ASP A 73 -3.58 -19.42 -19.79
N TYR A 74 -3.70 -20.74 -19.94
CA TYR A 74 -4.38 -21.38 -21.07
C TYR A 74 -5.68 -22.02 -20.60
N GLU A 75 -6.69 -22.00 -21.46
CA GLU A 75 -7.95 -22.71 -21.26
C GLU A 75 -8.07 -23.82 -22.31
N CYS A 76 -8.21 -25.05 -21.84
CA CYS A 76 -8.43 -26.22 -22.70
C CYS A 76 -9.92 -26.44 -22.91
N ILE A 77 -10.35 -26.65 -24.16
CA ILE A 77 -11.66 -27.21 -24.45
C ILE A 77 -11.54 -28.72 -24.27
N CYS A 78 -12.28 -29.28 -23.30
CA CYS A 78 -12.25 -30.71 -23.00
C CYS A 78 -13.26 -31.49 -23.86
N GLU A 79 -12.93 -32.76 -24.15
CA GLU A 79 -13.88 -33.72 -24.72
C GLU A 79 -14.97 -34.11 -23.69
N ASP A 80 -16.10 -34.64 -24.17
CA ASP A 80 -17.24 -35.02 -23.32
C ASP A 80 -16.81 -35.97 -22.19
N GLY A 81 -17.06 -35.56 -20.94
CA GLY A 81 -16.73 -36.33 -19.74
C GLY A 81 -15.41 -35.96 -19.06
N TRP A 82 -14.68 -34.96 -19.55
CA TRP A 82 -13.47 -34.44 -18.93
C TRP A 82 -13.67 -33.03 -18.39
N ILE A 83 -13.13 -32.76 -17.20
CA ILE A 83 -13.21 -31.47 -16.51
C ILE A 83 -11.85 -31.03 -15.95
N GLY A 84 -11.79 -29.77 -15.55
CA GLY A 84 -10.59 -29.15 -14.95
C GLY A 84 -9.72 -28.43 -15.97
N LYS A 85 -8.77 -27.63 -15.46
CA LYS A 85 -7.92 -26.74 -16.26
C LYS A 85 -7.09 -27.47 -17.32
N ASP A 86 -6.67 -28.69 -16.99
CA ASP A 86 -5.84 -29.54 -17.84
C ASP A 86 -6.59 -30.75 -18.40
N CYS A 87 -7.93 -30.76 -18.31
CA CYS A 87 -8.77 -31.90 -18.72
C CYS A 87 -8.31 -33.26 -18.14
N ASN A 88 -7.83 -33.27 -16.89
CA ASN A 88 -7.29 -34.47 -16.22
C ASN A 88 -8.21 -35.01 -15.11
N HIS A 89 -9.35 -34.34 -14.85
CA HIS A 89 -10.34 -34.82 -13.89
C HIS A 89 -11.52 -35.44 -14.63
N LEU A 90 -11.89 -36.67 -14.25
CA LEU A 90 -13.14 -37.35 -14.62
C LEU A 90 -14.24 -37.04 -13.58
#